data_AF-A0AAD7TUF1-F1
#
_entry.id   AF-A0AAD7TUF1-F1
#
_cell.length_a   1.000
_cell.length_b   1.000
_cell.length_c   1.000
_cell.angle_alpha   90.00
_cell.angle_beta   90.00
_cell.angle_gamma   90.00
#
_symmetry.space_group_name_H-M   'P 1'
#
loop_
_entity.id
_entity.type
_entity.pdbx_description
1 polymer ?
#
loop_
_entity_poly.entity_id
_entity_poly.type
_entity_poly.pdbx_seq_one_letter_code
_entity_poly.pdbx_strand_id
1 'polypeptide(L)'
;MEKPVASSHSRAVQPYRHYGAGHGARQRQGGGISSKKSKAREITKLFEVFDLPVDIFYEVASHLNPIDLLQLSRASEDLRATILSRKSRLLWVRAFGNVVPEMPPCPEHISEPCYAHAVFERTCDACGVGQSVKVDYATPVRLCGGCWRLNVKKGKELVSEAGLKKTEYRQVLNLLPEAGGGRVGRTPITTLSQRVTNVYYEPEFKAVVQTYRQLLQSKDEVMLQAFLNERRALAIRRLNFKEAVLAWEHKLRELQAVEDREYMEERKLAIEEKLRELGYEPGEYPSCHHDFRAMFDQPRKLTPRIWNTIRPKLIKILDEERKKRAEAAFRNKWQKRIEQFKRHYAEFLRQDRDGELQKRTLPSFEDAFTRARHLVSATEPDADVTDKELTAFEAAVLDYADEYRAQVRASLVELVQQAEPLDAAQPSQKAKRTASGTKDKGKRKTSPSNNSEDSAKEEGPNVEAECALLDAHTSLFTCAWKFAYFPACRDAKSYPDMAEHWQHEHHSSRWSSESAELALHEPTLVPALAVALGLRENSTLSEIREVIHSGRPECTCGLELHLETIQPYEHFAKLLAHADGFNRGALHRSRIISPSSLFVDEYEKLAGMVSPPALMKTPTHTEASI
;
A
#
# COMPACT_ATOMS: atom_id res chain seq x y z
N MET A 1 -60.14 22.15 14.37
CA MET A 1 -59.02 21.18 14.29
C MET A 1 -59.21 20.36 13.02
N GLU A 2 -58.64 20.83 11.92
CA GLU A 2 -58.74 20.16 10.62
C GLU A 2 -57.33 19.71 10.19
N LYS A 3 -57.27 18.47 9.71
CA LYS A 3 -56.06 17.79 9.24
C LYS A 3 -55.55 18.47 7.96
N PRO A 4 -54.24 18.66 7.78
CA PRO A 4 -53.72 19.12 6.50
C PRO A 4 -53.72 17.97 5.49
N VAL A 5 -54.25 18.31 4.31
CA VAL A 5 -54.36 17.49 3.10
C VAL A 5 -52.99 17.18 2.52
N ALA A 6 -52.78 15.93 2.14
CA ALA A 6 -51.57 15.43 1.50
C ALA A 6 -51.33 16.10 0.14
N SER A 7 -50.19 16.79 0.00
CA SER A 7 -49.68 17.27 -1.28
C SER A 7 -49.01 16.14 -2.04
N SER A 8 -49.50 15.87 -3.23
CA SER A 8 -49.05 14.84 -4.16
C SER A 8 -47.65 15.16 -4.70
N HIS A 9 -46.70 14.29 -4.34
CA HIS A 9 -45.49 13.92 -5.06
C HIS A 9 -44.89 14.97 -6.02
N SER A 10 -44.01 15.82 -5.48
CA SER A 10 -42.90 16.40 -6.25
C SER A 10 -42.05 15.26 -6.81
N ARG A 11 -42.21 14.98 -8.11
CA ARG A 11 -41.32 14.11 -8.86
C ARG A 11 -40.00 14.88 -9.01
N ALA A 12 -39.16 14.80 -7.97
CA ALA A 12 -37.82 15.36 -7.96
C ALA A 12 -37.13 15.00 -9.27
N VAL A 13 -36.62 16.04 -9.93
CA VAL A 13 -35.81 15.94 -11.15
C VAL A 13 -34.70 14.93 -10.87
N GLN A 14 -34.85 13.69 -11.35
CA GLN A 14 -33.78 12.71 -11.28
C GLN A 14 -32.64 13.26 -12.15
N PRO A 15 -31.50 13.63 -11.58
CA PRO A 15 -30.37 14.04 -12.38
C PRO A 15 -29.87 12.83 -13.15
N TYR A 16 -29.49 13.06 -14.41
CA TYR A 16 -28.83 12.07 -15.25
C TYR A 16 -27.65 11.46 -14.49
N ARG A 17 -27.86 10.25 -13.94
CA ARG A 17 -26.84 9.53 -13.18
C ARG A 17 -25.58 9.41 -14.02
N HIS A 18 -24.50 9.98 -13.51
CA HIS A 18 -23.15 9.79 -14.00
C HIS A 18 -22.72 8.35 -13.70
N TYR A 19 -23.20 7.38 -14.48
CA TYR A 19 -22.71 6.01 -14.39
C TYR A 19 -21.34 5.92 -15.05
N GLY A 20 -20.31 5.89 -14.19
CA GLY A 20 -18.99 5.36 -14.50
C GLY A 20 -19.05 3.87 -14.86
N ALA A 21 -18.01 3.44 -15.57
CA ALA A 21 -17.88 2.17 -16.28
C ALA A 21 -18.15 0.91 -15.44
N GLY A 22 -18.77 -0.08 -16.08
CA GLY A 22 -18.90 -1.46 -15.61
C GLY A 22 -19.25 -2.37 -16.78
N HIS A 23 -18.28 -3.16 -17.23
CA HIS A 23 -18.37 -4.08 -18.36
C HIS A 23 -19.45 -5.16 -18.20
N GLY A 24 -20.03 -5.55 -19.33
CA GLY A 24 -20.91 -6.72 -19.45
C GLY A 24 -21.51 -6.83 -20.86
N ALA A 25 -20.65 -6.95 -21.87
CA ALA A 25 -21.10 -7.27 -23.23
C ALA A 25 -21.71 -8.69 -23.23
N ARG A 26 -23.03 -8.77 -23.27
CA ARG A 26 -23.76 -10.04 -23.48
C ARG A 26 -24.15 -10.11 -24.95
N GLN A 27 -23.48 -10.99 -25.70
CA GLN A 27 -23.90 -11.43 -27.03
C GLN A 27 -25.34 -11.93 -26.95
N ARG A 28 -26.23 -11.34 -27.76
CA ARG A 28 -27.56 -11.88 -28.03
C ARG A 28 -27.44 -12.92 -29.14
N GLN A 29 -27.56 -14.20 -28.77
CA GLN A 29 -27.89 -15.25 -29.71
C GLN A 29 -29.36 -15.12 -30.11
N GLY A 30 -29.62 -15.20 -31.41
CA GLY A 30 -30.96 -15.19 -31.99
C GLY A 30 -31.69 -16.50 -31.68
N GLY A 31 -32.81 -16.38 -30.96
CA GLY A 31 -33.82 -17.43 -30.83
C GLY A 31 -35.14 -16.86 -31.31
N GLY A 32 -35.61 -17.34 -32.47
CA GLY A 32 -36.90 -16.97 -33.03
C GLY A 32 -38.04 -17.49 -32.14
N ILE A 33 -38.96 -16.60 -31.78
CA ILE A 33 -40.26 -16.97 -31.21
C ILE A 33 -41.34 -16.27 -32.04
N SER A 34 -42.22 -17.08 -32.59
CA SER A 34 -43.35 -16.76 -33.46
C SER A 34 -44.24 -15.65 -32.89
N SER A 35 -44.64 -14.72 -33.75
CA SER A 35 -45.54 -13.62 -33.43
C SER A 35 -46.96 -14.12 -33.12
N LYS A 36 -47.47 -13.75 -31.94
CA LYS A 36 -48.92 -13.64 -31.70
C LYS A 36 -49.27 -12.15 -31.74
N LYS A 37 -50.04 -11.76 -32.76
CA LYS A 37 -50.57 -10.40 -32.95
C LYS A 37 -51.41 -10.00 -31.74
N SER A 38 -50.88 -9.15 -30.85
CA SER A 38 -51.70 -8.42 -29.88
C SER A 38 -52.32 -7.20 -30.57
N LYS A 39 -53.63 -7.02 -30.35
CA LYS A 39 -54.44 -5.93 -30.88
C LYS A 39 -53.74 -4.59 -30.63
N ALA A 40 -53.53 -3.83 -31.69
CA ALA A 40 -53.11 -2.44 -31.65
C ALA A 40 -54.12 -1.67 -30.79
N ARG A 41 -53.67 -1.25 -29.60
CA ARG A 41 -54.40 -0.32 -28.74
C ARG A 41 -54.44 1.00 -29.53
N GLU A 42 -55.62 1.49 -29.83
CA GLU A 42 -55.88 2.76 -30.52
C GLU A 42 -54.93 3.88 -30.06
N ILE A 43 -53.96 4.22 -30.93
CA ILE A 43 -53.03 5.36 -30.80
C ILE A 43 -53.75 6.68 -31.21
N THR A 44 -55.06 6.63 -31.44
CA THR A 44 -55.86 7.74 -31.99
C THR A 44 -56.13 8.88 -31.02
N LYS A 45 -55.82 8.78 -29.73
CA LYS A 45 -56.02 9.86 -28.74
C LYS A 45 -54.83 10.81 -28.55
N LEU A 46 -53.69 10.59 -29.20
CA LEU A 46 -52.53 11.49 -29.10
C LEU A 46 -52.53 12.60 -30.18
N PHE A 47 -53.37 12.47 -31.21
CA PHE A 47 -53.44 13.40 -32.33
C PHE A 47 -54.00 14.78 -31.93
N GLU A 48 -54.80 14.88 -30.87
CA GLU A 48 -55.41 16.14 -30.41
C GLU A 48 -54.40 17.16 -29.84
N VAL A 49 -53.19 16.73 -29.45
CA VAL A 49 -52.15 17.67 -28.97
C VAL A 49 -51.62 18.55 -30.10
N PHE A 50 -51.65 18.06 -31.34
CA PHE A 50 -51.20 18.80 -32.52
C PHE A 50 -52.26 19.78 -33.05
N ASP A 51 -53.52 19.63 -32.64
CA ASP A 51 -54.64 20.52 -32.97
C ASP A 51 -54.79 21.69 -31.96
N LEU A 52 -53.96 21.73 -30.92
CA LEU A 52 -53.96 22.81 -29.92
C LEU A 52 -53.45 24.13 -30.52
N PRO A 53 -54.06 25.28 -30.15
CA PRO A 53 -53.46 26.58 -30.42
C PRO A 53 -52.04 26.64 -29.87
N VAL A 54 -51.12 27.24 -30.65
CA VAL A 54 -49.68 27.31 -30.32
C VAL A 54 -49.44 27.93 -28.94
N ASP A 55 -50.26 28.88 -28.51
CA ASP A 55 -50.14 29.52 -27.20
C ASP A 55 -50.39 28.56 -26.04
N ILE A 56 -51.40 27.68 -26.16
CA ILE A 56 -51.70 26.65 -25.15
C ILE A 56 -50.58 25.60 -25.14
N PHE A 57 -50.09 25.22 -26.31
CA PHE A 57 -48.93 24.34 -26.43
C PHE A 57 -47.70 24.94 -25.73
N TYR A 58 -47.40 26.23 -25.93
CA TYR A 58 -46.29 26.91 -25.26
C TYR A 58 -46.46 26.99 -23.76
N GLU A 59 -47.67 27.23 -23.25
CA GLU A 59 -47.92 27.25 -21.81
C GLU A 59 -47.62 25.88 -21.18
N VAL A 60 -48.18 24.81 -21.75
CA VAL A 60 -47.93 23.44 -21.28
C VAL A 60 -46.44 23.08 -21.40
N ALA A 61 -45.83 23.36 -22.54
CA ALA A 61 -44.43 23.06 -22.80
C ALA A 61 -43.48 23.88 -21.92
N SER A 62 -43.89 25.04 -21.40
CA SER A 62 -43.06 25.88 -20.54
C SER A 62 -42.79 25.30 -19.16
N HIS A 63 -43.57 24.29 -18.75
CA HIS A 63 -43.33 23.52 -17.53
C HIS A 63 -42.34 22.36 -17.72
N LEU A 64 -41.87 22.11 -18.95
CA LEU A 64 -40.90 21.05 -19.22
C LEU A 64 -39.48 21.50 -18.90
N ASN A 65 -38.57 20.53 -18.70
CA ASN A 65 -37.14 20.83 -18.64
C ASN A 65 -36.57 20.98 -20.06
N PRO A 66 -35.40 21.63 -20.23
CA PRO A 66 -34.83 21.86 -21.56
C PRO A 66 -34.53 20.56 -22.33
N ILE A 67 -34.16 19.49 -21.63
CA ILE A 67 -33.95 18.18 -22.27
C ILE A 67 -35.24 17.58 -22.81
N ASP A 68 -36.36 17.76 -22.12
CA ASP A 68 -37.65 17.22 -22.54
C ASP A 68 -38.14 17.96 -23.79
N LEU A 69 -37.93 19.29 -23.87
CA LEU A 69 -38.18 20.07 -25.08
C LEU A 69 -37.31 19.60 -26.26
N LEU A 70 -36.04 19.29 -26.03
CA LEU A 70 -35.17 18.73 -27.06
C LEU A 70 -35.70 17.39 -27.57
N GLN A 71 -36.09 16.47 -26.68
CA GLN A 71 -36.64 15.18 -27.12
C GLN A 71 -37.98 15.34 -27.84
N LEU A 72 -38.84 16.24 -27.35
CA LEU A 72 -40.13 16.53 -27.97
C LEU A 72 -39.94 17.07 -29.40
N SER A 73 -38.95 17.94 -29.61
CA SER A 73 -38.59 18.45 -30.95
C SER A 73 -38.07 17.38 -31.92
N ARG A 74 -37.78 16.16 -31.44
CA ARG A 74 -37.34 15.03 -32.28
C ARG A 74 -38.44 14.00 -32.52
N ALA A 75 -39.57 14.12 -31.81
CA ALA A 75 -40.68 13.18 -31.92
C ALA A 75 -41.57 13.45 -33.15
N SER A 76 -41.60 14.68 -33.67
CA SER A 76 -42.38 15.07 -34.85
C SER A 76 -41.71 16.23 -35.60
N GLU A 77 -41.86 16.28 -36.92
CA GLU A 77 -41.39 17.37 -37.77
C GLU A 77 -42.09 18.70 -37.45
N ASP A 78 -43.39 18.67 -37.13
CA ASP A 78 -44.16 19.87 -36.77
C ASP A 78 -43.74 20.44 -35.41
N LEU A 79 -43.50 19.57 -34.43
CA LEU A 79 -42.96 19.96 -33.13
C LEU A 79 -41.54 20.52 -33.29
N ARG A 80 -40.73 19.91 -34.15
CA ARG A 80 -39.41 20.44 -34.48
C ARG A 80 -39.48 21.85 -35.03
N ALA A 81 -40.34 22.08 -36.02
CA ALA A 81 -40.51 23.38 -36.67
C ALA A 81 -40.98 24.45 -35.67
N THR A 82 -41.91 24.08 -34.78
CA THR A 82 -42.47 24.99 -33.76
C THR A 82 -41.48 25.30 -32.64
N ILE A 83 -40.94 24.28 -31.96
CA ILE A 83 -40.10 24.39 -30.77
C ILE A 83 -38.72 25.01 -31.09
N LEU A 84 -38.14 24.70 -32.25
CA LEU A 84 -36.84 25.24 -32.66
C LEU A 84 -36.96 26.58 -33.40
N SER A 85 -38.18 27.11 -33.59
CA SER A 85 -38.37 28.44 -34.17
C SER A 85 -37.85 29.53 -33.24
N ARG A 86 -37.40 30.67 -33.82
CA ARG A 86 -36.99 31.84 -33.03
C ARG A 86 -38.12 32.40 -32.13
N LYS A 87 -39.39 32.18 -32.52
CA LYS A 87 -40.57 32.61 -31.76
C LYS A 87 -40.70 31.85 -30.43
N SER A 88 -40.14 30.64 -30.34
CA SER A 88 -40.11 29.82 -29.13
C SER A 88 -39.04 30.22 -28.12
N ARG A 89 -38.31 31.33 -28.29
CA ARG A 89 -37.24 31.72 -27.34
C ARG A 89 -37.72 31.79 -25.89
N LEU A 90 -38.88 32.41 -25.64
CA LEU A 90 -39.43 32.53 -24.29
C LEU A 90 -39.81 31.18 -23.67
N LEU A 91 -40.25 30.21 -24.48
CA LEU A 91 -40.51 28.85 -24.05
C LEU A 91 -39.23 28.21 -23.48
N TRP A 92 -38.09 28.34 -24.19
CA TRP A 92 -36.82 27.83 -23.72
C TRP A 92 -36.33 28.52 -22.45
N VAL A 93 -36.44 29.85 -22.37
CA VAL A 93 -36.04 30.61 -21.17
C VAL A 93 -36.84 30.13 -19.95
N ARG A 94 -38.15 29.92 -20.08
CA ARG A 94 -38.99 29.36 -19.01
C ARG A 94 -38.57 27.93 -18.65
N ALA A 95 -38.30 27.09 -19.64
CA ALA A 95 -37.84 25.72 -19.41
C ALA A 95 -36.51 25.66 -18.65
N PHE A 96 -35.56 26.55 -18.95
CA PHE A 96 -34.32 26.67 -18.17
C PHE A 96 -34.56 27.14 -16.74
N GLY A 97 -35.59 27.95 -16.49
CA GLY A 97 -36.02 28.37 -15.15
C GLY A 97 -36.55 27.23 -14.27
N ASN A 98 -36.94 26.10 -14.86
CA ASN A 98 -37.40 24.92 -14.11
C ASN A 98 -36.22 24.08 -13.54
N VAL A 99 -34.98 24.38 -13.92
CA VAL A 99 -33.79 23.62 -13.51
C VAL A 99 -33.33 24.07 -12.13
N VAL A 100 -33.15 23.10 -11.21
CA VAL A 100 -32.66 23.33 -9.85
C VAL A 100 -31.33 22.59 -9.63
N PRO A 101 -30.26 23.26 -9.13
CA PRO A 101 -30.18 24.69 -8.83
C PRO A 101 -30.23 25.55 -10.11
N GLU A 102 -30.54 26.84 -9.97
CA GLU A 102 -30.62 27.77 -11.09
C GLU A 102 -29.33 27.76 -11.92
N MET A 103 -29.50 27.61 -13.23
CA MET A 103 -28.41 27.51 -14.20
C MET A 103 -28.04 28.89 -14.76
N PRO A 104 -26.77 29.14 -15.15
CA PRO A 104 -26.41 30.36 -15.85
C PRO A 104 -27.27 30.58 -17.10
N PRO A 105 -27.74 31.81 -17.35
CA PRO A 105 -28.59 32.12 -18.49
C PRO A 105 -27.85 31.85 -19.82
N CYS A 106 -28.63 31.51 -20.85
CA CYS A 106 -28.09 31.28 -22.19
C CYS A 106 -27.39 32.56 -22.70
N PRO A 107 -26.10 32.50 -23.09
CA PRO A 107 -25.36 33.65 -23.55
C PRO A 107 -25.73 33.97 -25.00
N GLU A 108 -25.53 35.22 -25.41
CA GLU A 108 -25.96 35.74 -26.73
C GLU A 108 -25.37 35.02 -27.94
N HIS A 109 -24.21 34.37 -27.77
CA HIS A 109 -23.47 33.72 -28.86
C HIS A 109 -23.93 32.28 -29.14
N ILE A 110 -24.88 31.74 -28.36
CA ILE A 110 -25.48 30.41 -28.58
C ILE A 110 -27.00 30.50 -28.48
N SER A 111 -27.70 29.62 -29.18
CA SER A 111 -29.16 29.49 -29.03
C SER A 111 -29.49 28.59 -27.83
N GLU A 112 -30.66 28.79 -27.23
CA GLU A 112 -31.12 27.99 -26.09
C GLU A 112 -31.19 26.48 -26.39
N PRO A 113 -31.65 26.01 -27.57
CA PRO A 113 -31.59 24.60 -27.93
C PRO A 113 -30.15 24.06 -28.00
N CYS A 114 -29.21 24.86 -28.52
CA CYS A 114 -27.79 24.49 -28.57
C CYS A 114 -27.21 24.38 -27.17
N TYR A 115 -27.55 25.32 -26.29
CA TYR A 115 -27.14 25.27 -24.89
C TYR A 115 -27.71 24.03 -24.18
N ALA A 116 -28.99 23.74 -24.38
CA ALA A 116 -29.62 22.55 -23.81
C ALA A 116 -28.96 21.26 -24.32
N HIS A 117 -28.55 21.23 -25.59
CA HIS A 117 -27.82 20.11 -26.17
C HIS A 117 -26.43 19.97 -25.53
N ALA A 118 -25.70 21.08 -25.41
CA ALA A 118 -24.39 21.09 -24.79
C ALA A 118 -24.43 20.58 -23.36
N VAL A 119 -25.44 20.94 -22.56
CA VAL A 119 -25.52 20.55 -21.13
C VAL A 119 -26.11 19.17 -20.92
N PHE A 120 -27.29 18.88 -21.48
CA PHE A 120 -28.09 17.72 -21.07
C PHE A 120 -27.94 16.50 -21.97
N GLU A 121 -27.56 16.68 -23.23
CA GLU A 121 -27.46 15.60 -24.20
C GLU A 121 -26.13 14.86 -24.14
N ARG A 122 -26.07 13.68 -24.77
CA ARG A 122 -24.84 12.86 -24.82
C ARG A 122 -24.45 12.46 -26.24
N THR A 123 -24.92 13.20 -27.24
CA THR A 123 -24.65 12.93 -28.65
C THR A 123 -23.39 13.69 -29.09
N CYS A 124 -22.57 13.09 -29.95
CA CYS A 124 -21.41 13.76 -30.55
C CYS A 124 -21.86 14.69 -31.67
N ASP A 125 -21.46 15.96 -31.65
CA ASP A 125 -21.77 16.93 -32.72
C ASP A 125 -21.10 16.57 -34.05
N ALA A 126 -19.95 15.88 -34.01
CA ALA A 126 -19.19 15.55 -35.22
C ALA A 126 -19.62 14.25 -35.88
N CYS A 127 -19.96 13.21 -35.11
CA CYS A 127 -20.27 11.88 -35.67
C CYS A 127 -21.60 11.27 -35.22
N GLY A 128 -22.37 11.95 -34.38
CA GLY A 128 -23.68 11.48 -33.92
C GLY A 128 -23.66 10.31 -32.93
N VAL A 129 -22.49 9.80 -32.52
CA VAL A 129 -22.43 8.71 -31.54
C VAL A 129 -22.93 9.16 -30.17
N GLY A 130 -23.74 8.32 -29.52
CA GLY A 130 -24.16 8.54 -28.14
C GLY A 130 -23.01 8.42 -27.13
N GLN A 131 -23.33 8.68 -25.86
CA GLN A 131 -22.40 8.59 -24.71
C GLN A 131 -21.18 9.50 -24.78
N SER A 132 -21.23 10.58 -25.55
CA SER A 132 -20.18 11.59 -25.62
C SER A 132 -20.02 12.31 -24.29
N VAL A 133 -18.85 12.16 -23.67
CA VAL A 133 -18.52 12.71 -22.34
C VAL A 133 -17.70 13.99 -22.38
N LYS A 134 -17.10 14.34 -23.53
CA LYS A 134 -16.26 15.54 -23.65
C LYS A 134 -17.14 16.68 -24.14
N VAL A 135 -17.36 17.67 -23.30
CA VAL A 135 -18.04 18.92 -23.63
C VAL A 135 -17.12 20.08 -23.31
N ASP A 136 -17.12 21.10 -24.15
CA ASP A 136 -16.58 22.42 -23.82
C ASP A 136 -17.73 23.43 -23.85
N TYR A 137 -17.85 24.27 -22.82
CA TYR A 137 -18.93 25.26 -22.74
C TYR A 137 -18.53 26.62 -23.32
N ALA A 138 -17.24 26.87 -23.54
CA ALA A 138 -16.78 28.10 -24.16
C ALA A 138 -16.91 27.98 -25.68
N THR A 139 -16.62 26.81 -26.23
CA THR A 139 -16.95 26.39 -27.59
C THR A 139 -17.98 25.29 -27.43
N PRO A 140 -19.30 25.59 -27.49
CA PRO A 140 -20.41 24.71 -27.08
C PRO A 140 -20.51 23.47 -27.97
N VAL A 141 -19.49 22.61 -27.90
CA VAL A 141 -19.35 21.39 -28.69
C VAL A 141 -19.21 20.21 -27.74
N ARG A 142 -19.92 19.15 -28.08
CA ARG A 142 -19.88 17.87 -27.41
C ARG A 142 -19.32 16.83 -28.37
N LEU A 143 -18.20 16.23 -27.99
CA LEU A 143 -17.48 15.28 -28.82
C LEU A 143 -17.28 13.95 -28.08
N CYS A 144 -17.29 12.85 -28.82
CA CYS A 144 -16.79 11.59 -28.30
C CYS A 144 -15.26 11.63 -28.16
N GLY A 145 -14.66 10.69 -27.43
CA GLY A 145 -13.20 10.66 -27.24
C GLY A 145 -12.40 10.56 -28.55
N GLY A 146 -12.97 9.93 -29.59
CA GLY A 146 -12.39 9.88 -30.93
C GLY A 146 -12.39 11.25 -31.60
N CYS A 147 -13.57 11.87 -31.73
CA CYS A 147 -13.73 13.19 -32.34
C CYS A 147 -13.02 14.30 -31.57
N TRP A 148 -12.90 14.19 -30.24
CA TRP A 148 -12.11 15.13 -29.44
C TRP A 148 -10.65 15.11 -29.86
N ARG A 149 -10.02 13.92 -29.97
CA ARG A 149 -8.62 13.81 -30.42
C ARG A 149 -8.39 14.29 -31.85
N LEU A 150 -9.41 14.18 -32.71
CA LEU A 150 -9.33 14.60 -34.11
C LEU A 150 -9.50 16.12 -34.27
N ASN A 151 -10.40 16.74 -33.49
CA ASN A 151 -10.82 18.13 -33.71
C ASN A 151 -10.28 19.11 -32.66
N VAL A 152 -9.65 18.62 -31.58
CA VAL A 152 -9.09 19.47 -30.53
C VAL A 152 -7.58 19.26 -30.47
N LYS A 153 -6.84 20.30 -30.86
CA LYS A 153 -5.37 20.28 -30.99
C LYS A 153 -4.70 21.30 -30.09
N LYS A 154 -3.42 21.09 -29.79
CA LYS A 154 -2.63 22.07 -29.02
C LYS A 154 -2.39 23.32 -29.85
N GLY A 155 -2.39 24.48 -29.20
CA GLY A 155 -2.12 25.76 -29.84
C GLY A 155 -0.80 25.77 -30.60
N LYS A 156 0.25 25.13 -30.07
CA LYS A 156 1.57 24.97 -30.72
C LYS A 156 1.47 24.29 -32.09
N GLU A 157 0.66 23.24 -32.18
CA GLU A 157 0.45 22.49 -33.43
C GLU A 157 -0.30 23.37 -34.43
N LEU A 158 -1.40 23.97 -33.98
CA LEU A 158 -2.28 24.81 -34.82
C LEU A 158 -1.58 26.04 -35.39
N VAL A 159 -0.80 26.78 -34.58
CA VAL A 159 -0.07 27.95 -35.06
C VAL A 159 1.08 27.58 -36.00
N SER A 160 1.66 26.40 -35.83
CA SER A 160 2.71 25.86 -36.71
C SER A 160 2.12 25.39 -38.05
N GLU A 161 1.01 24.64 -38.03
CA GLU A 161 0.26 24.24 -39.24
C GLU A 161 -0.23 25.47 -40.00
N ALA A 162 -0.58 26.55 -39.30
CA ALA A 162 -0.95 27.83 -39.88
C ALA A 162 0.25 28.67 -40.37
N GLY A 163 1.50 28.23 -40.25
CA GLY A 163 2.65 29.00 -40.69
C GLY A 163 2.76 30.41 -40.06
N LEU A 164 2.23 30.59 -38.85
CA LEU A 164 2.30 31.87 -38.13
C LEU A 164 3.70 32.10 -37.57
N LYS A 165 4.13 33.36 -37.46
CA LYS A 165 5.39 33.68 -36.78
C LYS A 165 5.21 33.56 -35.27
N LYS A 166 6.28 33.20 -34.54
CA LYS A 166 6.25 33.09 -33.06
C LYS A 166 5.76 34.36 -32.37
N THR A 167 6.02 35.53 -32.95
CA THR A 167 5.55 36.83 -32.47
C THR A 167 4.03 36.99 -32.52
N GLU A 168 3.35 36.26 -33.41
CA GLU A 168 1.90 36.34 -33.61
C GLU A 168 1.13 35.34 -32.74
N TYR A 169 1.79 34.32 -32.19
CA TYR A 169 1.14 33.21 -31.49
C TYR A 169 0.22 33.70 -30.38
N ARG A 170 0.71 34.55 -29.49
CA ARG A 170 -0.08 35.03 -28.35
C ARG A 170 -1.28 35.87 -28.80
N GLN A 171 -1.13 36.68 -29.85
CA GLN A 171 -2.22 37.50 -30.38
C GLN A 171 -3.32 36.64 -30.97
N VAL A 172 -2.97 35.68 -31.83
CA VAL A 172 -3.93 34.80 -32.51
C VAL A 172 -4.60 33.84 -31.53
N LEU A 173 -3.82 33.23 -30.63
CA LEU A 173 -4.36 32.32 -29.62
C LEU A 173 -5.34 33.01 -28.66
N ASN A 174 -5.22 34.33 -28.47
CA ASN A 174 -6.17 35.13 -27.69
C ASN A 174 -7.43 35.57 -28.46
N LEU A 175 -7.66 35.12 -29.70
CA LEU A 175 -8.86 35.46 -30.49
C LEU A 175 -10.01 34.45 -30.36
N LEU A 176 -9.79 33.35 -29.64
CA LEU A 176 -10.76 32.30 -29.39
C LEU A 176 -10.52 31.67 -28.02
N PRO A 177 -11.54 31.12 -27.36
CA PRO A 177 -11.36 30.48 -26.07
C PRO A 177 -10.63 29.15 -26.21
N GLU A 178 -9.89 28.75 -25.17
CA GLU A 178 -9.35 27.41 -25.06
C GLU A 178 -10.47 26.38 -24.87
N ALA A 179 -10.34 25.26 -25.59
CA ALA A 179 -11.25 24.13 -25.52
C ALA A 179 -10.68 23.08 -24.54
N GLY A 180 -11.25 22.95 -23.35
CA GLY A 180 -10.74 22.00 -22.35
C GLY A 180 -11.47 22.03 -21.01
N GLY A 181 -11.40 20.95 -20.23
CA GLY A 181 -11.96 20.91 -18.88
C GLY A 181 -11.16 21.81 -17.94
N GLY A 182 -11.66 23.01 -17.66
CA GLY A 182 -11.09 23.93 -16.68
C GLY A 182 -11.48 23.57 -15.25
N ARG A 183 -10.73 24.10 -14.27
CA ARG A 183 -11.17 24.17 -12.88
C ARG A 183 -11.92 25.49 -12.70
N VAL A 184 -13.02 25.46 -11.95
CA VAL A 184 -13.80 26.64 -11.58
C VAL A 184 -12.86 27.71 -10.99
N GLY A 185 -12.68 28.81 -11.72
CA GLY A 185 -11.94 29.98 -11.28
C GLY A 185 -12.69 30.72 -10.17
N ARG A 186 -11.95 31.31 -9.21
CA ARG A 186 -12.56 32.09 -8.12
C ARG A 186 -13.03 33.48 -8.55
N THR A 187 -12.47 34.01 -9.63
CA THR A 187 -12.74 35.36 -10.12
C THR A 187 -13.04 35.36 -11.61
N PRO A 188 -13.91 36.25 -12.11
CA PRO A 188 -14.14 36.41 -13.53
C PRO A 188 -12.85 36.70 -14.29
N ILE A 189 -12.71 36.10 -15.45
CA ILE A 189 -11.60 36.34 -16.37
C ILE A 189 -11.81 37.72 -16.98
N THR A 190 -10.87 38.62 -16.75
CA THR A 190 -10.87 39.98 -17.32
C THR A 190 -9.80 40.16 -18.39
N THR A 191 -8.79 39.29 -18.42
CA THR A 191 -7.68 39.34 -19.37
C THR A 191 -7.36 37.95 -19.93
N LEU A 192 -6.97 37.90 -21.20
CA LEU A 192 -6.60 36.65 -21.86
C LEU A 192 -5.09 36.42 -21.78
N SER A 193 -4.69 35.27 -21.25
CA SER A 193 -3.29 34.85 -21.19
C SER A 193 -3.11 33.41 -21.65
N GLN A 194 -3.70 33.10 -22.81
CA GLN A 194 -3.63 31.76 -23.37
C GLN A 194 -2.25 31.46 -23.94
N ARG A 195 -1.83 30.21 -23.82
CA ARG A 195 -0.48 29.69 -24.10
C ARG A 195 -0.55 28.68 -25.23
N VAL A 196 0.58 28.46 -25.88
CA VAL A 196 0.73 27.44 -26.94
C VAL A 196 0.47 26.00 -26.45
N THR A 197 0.50 25.76 -25.14
CA THR A 197 0.18 24.47 -24.53
C THR A 197 -1.31 24.23 -24.34
N ASN A 198 -2.13 25.29 -24.39
CA ASN A 198 -3.58 25.16 -24.32
C ASN A 198 -4.10 24.49 -25.60
N VAL A 199 -5.33 23.99 -25.53
CA VAL A 199 -5.98 23.22 -26.59
C VAL A 199 -7.14 24.03 -27.17
N TYR A 200 -7.42 23.84 -28.46
CA TYR A 200 -8.42 24.62 -29.19
C TYR A 200 -9.19 23.73 -30.14
N TYR A 201 -10.46 24.09 -30.36
CA TYR A 201 -11.27 23.47 -31.41
C TYR A 201 -10.76 23.91 -32.77
N GLU A 202 -10.14 22.99 -33.49
CA GLU A 202 -9.42 23.22 -34.75
C GLU A 202 -10.29 23.85 -35.84
N PRO A 203 -11.56 23.44 -36.06
CA PRO A 203 -12.41 24.07 -37.07
C PRO A 203 -12.63 25.56 -36.82
N GLU A 204 -12.88 25.97 -35.57
CA GLU A 204 -13.03 27.39 -35.24
C GLU A 204 -11.69 28.13 -35.37
N PHE A 205 -10.59 27.54 -34.88
CA PHE A 205 -9.26 28.14 -35.00
C PHE A 205 -8.92 28.46 -36.46
N LYS A 206 -9.16 27.51 -37.38
CA LYS A 206 -8.91 27.69 -38.82
C LYS A 206 -9.74 28.84 -39.40
N ALA A 207 -11.02 28.92 -39.07
CA ALA A 207 -11.91 29.99 -39.52
C ALA A 207 -11.43 31.37 -39.04
N VAL A 208 -11.07 31.50 -37.76
CA VAL A 208 -10.57 32.75 -37.18
C VAL A 208 -9.25 33.19 -37.80
N VAL A 209 -8.31 32.25 -38.01
CA VAL A 209 -7.03 32.54 -38.67
C VAL A 209 -7.22 32.96 -40.12
N GLN A 210 -8.17 32.37 -40.84
CA GLN A 210 -8.48 32.78 -42.21
C GLN A 210 -8.93 34.24 -42.27
N THR A 211 -9.88 34.65 -41.42
CA THR A 211 -10.34 36.05 -41.34
C THR A 211 -9.21 36.99 -40.91
N TYR A 212 -8.41 36.60 -39.91
CA TYR A 212 -7.24 37.37 -39.48
C TYR A 212 -6.26 37.62 -40.65
N ARG A 213 -5.98 36.60 -41.47
CA ARG A 213 -5.11 36.76 -42.65
C ARG A 213 -5.71 37.66 -43.73
N GLN A 214 -7.02 37.55 -43.98
CA GLN A 214 -7.71 38.40 -44.97
C GLN A 214 -7.62 39.88 -44.57
N LEU A 215 -7.80 40.18 -43.27
CA LEU A 215 -7.67 41.55 -42.75
C LEU A 215 -6.22 42.06 -42.75
N LEU A 216 -5.23 41.19 -42.51
CA LEU A 216 -3.83 41.56 -42.70
C LEU A 216 -3.50 41.89 -44.16
N GLN A 217 -4.10 41.17 -45.11
CA GLN A 217 -3.90 41.38 -46.54
C GLN A 217 -4.59 42.66 -47.05
N SER A 218 -5.76 43.00 -46.51
CA SER A 218 -6.46 44.23 -46.87
C SER A 218 -5.74 45.49 -46.38
N LYS A 219 -4.82 45.36 -45.40
CA LYS A 219 -4.10 46.47 -44.75
C LYS A 219 -5.02 47.51 -44.10
N ASP A 220 -6.25 47.12 -43.79
CA ASP A 220 -7.21 47.96 -43.07
C ASP A 220 -6.97 47.79 -41.56
N GLU A 221 -6.10 48.63 -41.02
CA GLU A 221 -5.72 48.57 -39.60
C GLU A 221 -6.90 48.81 -38.66
N VAL A 222 -7.88 49.63 -39.07
CA VAL A 222 -9.07 49.94 -38.27
C VAL A 222 -9.95 48.71 -38.15
N MET A 223 -10.24 48.05 -39.27
CA MET A 223 -11.03 46.82 -39.31
C MET A 223 -10.31 45.67 -38.60
N LEU A 224 -8.99 45.56 -38.77
CA LEU A 224 -8.19 44.56 -38.05
C LEU A 224 -8.27 44.76 -36.54
N GLN A 225 -8.07 45.99 -36.06
CA GLN A 225 -8.10 46.25 -34.62
C GLN A 225 -9.50 46.08 -34.02
N ALA A 226 -10.55 46.46 -34.75
CA ALA A 226 -11.94 46.19 -34.37
C ALA A 226 -12.19 44.68 -34.21
N PHE A 227 -11.79 43.87 -35.21
CA PHE A 227 -11.88 42.41 -35.16
C PHE A 227 -11.12 41.80 -33.99
N LEU A 228 -9.88 42.24 -33.74
CA LEU A 228 -9.07 41.74 -32.63
C LEU A 228 -9.73 42.02 -31.28
N ASN A 229 -10.26 43.24 -31.09
CA ASN A 229 -10.93 43.64 -29.86
C ASN A 229 -12.24 42.87 -29.65
N GLU A 230 -13.06 42.76 -30.70
CA GLU A 230 -14.32 42.02 -30.65
C GLU A 230 -14.10 40.54 -30.31
N ARG A 231 -13.15 39.89 -30.99
CA ARG A 231 -12.81 38.48 -30.75
C ARG A 231 -12.25 38.22 -29.36
N ARG A 232 -11.40 39.12 -28.85
CA ARG A 232 -10.90 39.03 -27.46
C ARG A 232 -12.04 39.19 -26.45
N ALA A 233 -12.90 40.19 -26.63
CA ALA A 233 -14.06 40.40 -25.76
C ALA A 233 -15.01 39.19 -25.79
N LEU A 234 -15.24 38.62 -26.97
CA LEU A 234 -16.04 37.40 -27.14
C LEU A 234 -15.38 36.20 -26.44
N ALA A 235 -14.08 35.99 -26.60
CA ALA A 235 -13.35 34.91 -25.92
C ALA A 235 -13.43 35.05 -24.39
N ILE A 236 -13.31 36.26 -23.85
CA ILE A 236 -13.50 36.53 -22.42
C ILE A 236 -14.93 36.16 -21.97
N ARG A 237 -15.96 36.60 -22.69
CA ARG A 237 -17.36 36.27 -22.36
C ARG A 237 -17.61 34.76 -22.38
N ARG A 238 -17.06 34.06 -23.38
CA ARG A 238 -17.20 32.60 -23.55
C ARG A 238 -16.49 31.82 -22.44
N LEU A 239 -15.30 32.23 -22.04
CA LEU A 239 -14.58 31.61 -20.92
C LEU A 239 -15.32 31.83 -19.59
N ASN A 240 -15.78 33.05 -19.30
CA ASN A 240 -16.56 33.31 -18.09
C ASN A 240 -17.88 32.52 -18.05
N PHE A 241 -18.56 32.41 -19.19
CA PHE A 241 -19.76 31.59 -19.29
C PHE A 241 -19.46 30.12 -18.98
N LYS A 242 -18.40 29.56 -19.56
CA LYS A 242 -17.93 28.21 -19.24
C LYS A 242 -17.65 28.01 -17.76
N GLU A 243 -16.95 28.96 -17.13
CA GLU A 243 -16.66 28.92 -15.68
C GLU A 243 -17.97 28.89 -14.85
N ALA A 244 -18.96 29.69 -15.24
CA ALA A 244 -20.27 29.71 -14.56
C ALA A 244 -21.01 28.38 -14.70
N VAL A 245 -20.99 27.74 -15.88
CA VAL A 245 -21.63 26.44 -16.09
C VAL A 245 -20.91 25.33 -15.30
N LEU A 246 -19.57 25.34 -15.28
CA LEU A 246 -18.78 24.39 -14.48
C LEU A 246 -19.02 24.56 -12.97
N ALA A 247 -19.20 25.80 -12.50
CA ALA A 247 -19.57 26.10 -11.12
C ALA A 247 -20.96 25.55 -10.78
N TRP A 248 -21.92 25.72 -11.68
CA TRP A 248 -23.26 25.14 -11.54
C TRP A 248 -23.22 23.60 -11.50
N GLU A 249 -22.47 22.94 -12.39
CA GLU A 249 -22.30 21.47 -12.37
C GLU A 249 -21.64 20.98 -11.08
N HIS A 250 -20.72 21.77 -10.51
CA HIS A 250 -20.12 21.47 -9.21
C HIS A 250 -21.17 21.54 -8.10
N LYS A 251 -21.92 22.63 -8.03
CA LYS A 251 -22.98 22.83 -7.03
C LYS A 251 -24.05 21.75 -7.11
N LEU A 252 -24.45 21.36 -8.33
CA LEU A 252 -25.38 20.27 -8.55
C LEU A 252 -24.86 18.94 -7.99
N ARG A 253 -23.57 18.63 -8.20
CA ARG A 253 -22.93 17.43 -7.62
C ARG A 253 -22.83 17.50 -6.10
N GLU A 254 -22.59 18.67 -5.52
CA GLU A 254 -22.56 18.85 -4.06
C GLU A 254 -23.94 18.59 -3.43
N LEU A 255 -25.01 19.13 -4.02
CA LEU A 255 -26.38 18.89 -3.56
C LEU A 255 -26.73 17.40 -3.65
N GLN A 256 -26.41 16.75 -4.77
CA GLN A 256 -26.59 15.30 -4.93
C GLN A 256 -25.79 14.51 -3.89
N ALA A 257 -24.55 14.91 -3.60
CA ALA A 257 -23.73 14.23 -2.60
C ALA A 257 -24.27 14.40 -1.17
N VAL A 258 -25.00 15.47 -0.88
CA VAL A 258 -25.74 15.62 0.40
C VAL A 258 -26.88 14.62 0.45
N GLU A 259 -27.74 14.58 -0.56
CA GLU A 259 -28.87 13.64 -0.63
C GLU A 259 -28.39 12.18 -0.61
N ASP A 260 -27.36 11.87 -1.39
CA ASP A 260 -26.75 10.54 -1.45
C ASP A 260 -26.21 10.11 -0.08
N ARG A 261 -25.66 11.03 0.72
CA ARG A 261 -25.21 10.75 2.10
C ARG A 261 -26.36 10.42 3.02
N GLU A 262 -27.48 11.13 2.93
CA GLU A 262 -28.68 10.81 3.71
C GLU A 262 -29.21 9.41 3.38
N TYR A 263 -29.30 9.07 2.09
CA TYR A 263 -29.70 7.72 1.66
C TYR A 263 -28.70 6.63 2.08
N MET A 264 -27.40 6.93 2.09
CA MET A 264 -26.37 6.02 2.59
C MET A 264 -26.53 5.77 4.09
N GLU A 265 -26.77 6.81 4.88
CA GLU A 265 -26.90 6.69 6.33
C GLU A 265 -28.16 5.90 6.73
N GLU A 266 -29.32 6.23 6.14
CA GLU A 266 -30.56 5.47 6.34
C GLU A 266 -30.36 3.98 6.00
N ARG A 267 -29.64 3.71 4.92
CA ARG A 267 -29.33 2.34 4.49
C ARG A 267 -28.45 1.63 5.53
N LYS A 268 -27.40 2.29 6.03
CA LYS A 268 -26.49 1.73 7.04
C LYS A 268 -27.26 1.32 8.27
N LEU A 269 -28.02 2.24 8.86
CA LEU A 269 -28.83 1.99 10.05
C LEU A 269 -29.80 0.81 9.83
N ALA A 270 -30.44 0.74 8.66
CA ALA A 270 -31.34 -0.38 8.33
C ALA A 270 -30.63 -1.73 8.16
N ILE A 271 -29.38 -1.74 7.67
CA ILE A 271 -28.56 -2.96 7.60
C ILE A 271 -28.08 -3.35 8.99
N GLU A 272 -27.60 -2.39 9.78
CA GLU A 272 -27.11 -2.60 11.14
C GLU A 272 -28.19 -3.18 12.05
N GLU A 273 -29.41 -2.65 11.99
CA GLU A 273 -30.56 -3.21 12.70
C GLU A 273 -30.76 -4.70 12.39
N LYS A 274 -30.76 -5.04 11.10
CA LYS A 274 -30.98 -6.40 10.63
C LYS A 274 -29.81 -7.33 10.94
N LEU A 275 -28.59 -6.82 11.03
CA LEU A 275 -27.43 -7.60 11.45
C LEU A 275 -27.45 -7.85 12.97
N ARG A 276 -27.90 -6.87 13.75
CA ARG A 276 -28.13 -7.00 15.19
C ARG A 276 -29.22 -8.01 15.51
N GLU A 277 -30.32 -8.05 14.76
CA GLU A 277 -31.34 -9.11 14.82
C GLU A 277 -30.75 -10.51 14.54
N LEU A 278 -29.65 -10.59 13.78
CA LEU A 278 -28.93 -11.84 13.49
C LEU A 278 -27.78 -12.13 14.48
N GLY A 279 -27.61 -11.29 15.49
CA GLY A 279 -26.59 -11.44 16.54
C GLY A 279 -25.20 -10.97 16.13
N TYR A 280 -25.07 -10.03 15.18
CA TYR A 280 -23.81 -9.36 14.88
C TYR A 280 -23.79 -7.95 15.43
N GLU A 281 -22.69 -7.57 16.07
CA GLU A 281 -22.51 -6.24 16.65
C GLU A 281 -21.61 -5.34 15.77
N PRO A 282 -21.74 -4.01 15.83
CA PRO A 282 -20.93 -3.10 15.01
C PRO A 282 -19.41 -3.26 15.18
N GLY A 283 -18.94 -3.65 16.38
CA GLY A 283 -17.53 -3.93 16.64
C GLY A 283 -16.97 -5.14 15.88
N GLU A 284 -17.83 -5.96 15.27
CA GLU A 284 -17.45 -7.13 14.47
C GLU A 284 -17.26 -6.82 12.99
N TYR A 285 -17.61 -5.61 12.56
CA TYR A 285 -17.61 -5.25 11.16
C TYR A 285 -16.19 -4.99 10.66
N PRO A 286 -15.81 -5.50 9.47
CA PRO A 286 -14.48 -5.29 8.93
C PRO A 286 -14.28 -3.85 8.46
N SER A 287 -13.26 -3.17 8.98
CA SER A 287 -12.96 -1.76 8.63
C SER A 287 -12.55 -1.57 7.15
N CYS A 288 -11.87 -2.55 6.56
CA CYS A 288 -11.23 -2.43 5.24
C CYS A 288 -11.72 -3.45 4.19
N HIS A 289 -12.79 -4.20 4.46
CA HIS A 289 -13.29 -5.19 3.48
C HIS A 289 -14.08 -4.52 2.35
N HIS A 290 -13.53 -4.53 1.14
CA HIS A 290 -14.10 -3.86 -0.04
C HIS A 290 -15.57 -4.24 -0.27
N ASP A 291 -15.91 -5.54 -0.37
CA ASP A 291 -17.28 -5.94 -0.72
C ASP A 291 -18.30 -5.64 0.38
N PHE A 292 -17.90 -5.72 1.65
CA PHE A 292 -18.73 -5.32 2.78
C PHE A 292 -19.10 -3.84 2.66
N ARG A 293 -18.09 -2.97 2.50
CA ARG A 293 -18.27 -1.52 2.29
C ARG A 293 -19.09 -1.22 1.05
N ALA A 294 -18.82 -1.90 -0.06
CA ALA A 294 -19.57 -1.71 -1.30
C ALA A 294 -21.06 -2.06 -1.17
N MET A 295 -21.46 -2.95 -0.24
CA MET A 295 -22.87 -3.26 0.05
C MET A 295 -23.50 -2.31 1.08
N PHE A 296 -22.69 -1.81 2.02
CA PHE A 296 -23.06 -0.85 3.08
C PHE A 296 -23.20 0.58 2.56
N ASP A 297 -22.17 1.10 1.87
CA ASP A 297 -21.99 2.49 1.44
C ASP A 297 -22.64 2.75 0.08
N GLN A 298 -23.96 2.52 -0.06
CA GLN A 298 -24.68 2.78 -1.32
C GLN A 298 -25.77 3.85 -1.14
N PRO A 299 -25.88 4.83 -2.06
CA PRO A 299 -26.89 5.88 -1.99
C PRO A 299 -28.26 5.38 -2.49
N ARG A 300 -28.81 4.40 -1.78
CA ARG A 300 -30.13 3.83 -2.06
C ARG A 300 -30.72 3.16 -0.82
N LYS A 301 -32.00 3.41 -0.58
CA LYS A 301 -32.76 2.79 0.52
C LYS A 301 -32.69 1.26 0.44
N LEU A 302 -32.62 0.63 1.61
CA LEU A 302 -32.64 -0.83 1.72
C LEU A 302 -34.06 -1.35 1.49
N THR A 303 -34.28 -2.06 0.38
CA THR A 303 -35.56 -2.74 0.12
C THR A 303 -35.48 -4.21 0.54
N PRO A 304 -36.61 -4.90 0.79
CA PRO A 304 -36.62 -6.33 1.12
C PRO A 304 -35.88 -7.19 0.07
N ARG A 305 -36.04 -6.86 -1.21
CA ARG A 305 -35.35 -7.54 -2.31
C ARG A 305 -33.83 -7.35 -2.27
N ILE A 306 -33.37 -6.12 -2.00
CA ILE A 306 -31.93 -5.82 -1.87
C ILE A 306 -31.38 -6.57 -0.65
N TRP A 307 -32.07 -6.51 0.49
CA TRP A 307 -31.67 -7.22 1.70
C TRP A 307 -31.46 -8.71 1.46
N ASN A 308 -32.43 -9.39 0.84
CA ASN A 308 -32.32 -10.82 0.53
C ASN A 308 -31.14 -11.16 -0.39
N THR A 309 -30.67 -10.19 -1.19
CA THR A 309 -29.51 -10.37 -2.07
C THR A 309 -28.18 -10.19 -1.35
N ILE A 310 -28.09 -9.21 -0.43
CA ILE A 310 -26.84 -8.87 0.26
C ILE A 310 -26.63 -9.66 1.56
N ARG A 311 -27.70 -10.03 2.26
CA ARG A 311 -27.67 -10.76 3.53
C ARG A 311 -26.72 -11.97 3.53
N PRO A 312 -26.83 -12.95 2.61
CA PRO A 312 -25.94 -14.12 2.64
C PRO A 312 -24.46 -13.76 2.42
N LYS A 313 -24.17 -12.68 1.68
CA LYS A 313 -22.80 -12.21 1.44
C LYS A 313 -22.23 -11.52 2.68
N LEU A 314 -23.03 -10.69 3.35
CA LEU A 314 -22.64 -10.03 4.60
C LEU A 314 -22.36 -11.05 5.70
N ILE A 315 -23.25 -12.03 5.89
CA ILE A 315 -23.09 -13.11 6.88
C ILE A 315 -21.78 -13.87 6.63
N LYS A 316 -21.54 -14.31 5.38
CA LYS A 316 -20.31 -15.02 5.03
C LYS A 316 -19.05 -14.23 5.41
N ILE A 317 -19.02 -12.93 5.09
CA ILE A 317 -17.89 -12.06 5.43
C ILE A 317 -17.72 -11.96 6.96
N LEU A 318 -18.81 -11.74 7.69
CA LEU A 318 -18.76 -11.59 9.14
C LEU A 318 -18.32 -12.88 9.85
N ASP A 319 -18.76 -14.04 9.35
CA ASP A 319 -18.34 -15.34 9.88
C ASP A 319 -16.86 -15.63 9.61
N GLU A 320 -16.36 -15.27 8.42
CA GLU A 320 -14.93 -15.34 8.10
C GLU A 320 -14.11 -14.42 9.03
N GLU A 321 -14.59 -13.21 9.31
CA GLU A 321 -13.94 -12.28 10.24
C GLU A 321 -13.99 -12.78 11.70
N ARG A 322 -15.09 -13.41 12.14
CA ARG A 322 -15.15 -14.10 13.44
C ARG A 322 -14.09 -15.20 13.54
N LYS A 323 -13.97 -16.03 12.50
CA LYS A 323 -12.97 -17.09 12.44
C LYS A 323 -11.54 -16.53 12.52
N LYS A 324 -11.24 -15.49 11.73
CA LYS A 324 -9.93 -14.82 11.78
C LYS A 324 -9.62 -14.23 13.15
N ARG A 325 -10.60 -13.58 13.80
CA ARG A 325 -10.47 -13.03 15.15
C ARG A 325 -10.20 -14.14 16.18
N ALA A 326 -10.92 -15.26 16.10
CA ALA A 326 -10.70 -16.41 16.98
C ALA A 326 -9.30 -17.03 16.78
N GLU A 327 -8.87 -17.23 15.53
CA GLU A 327 -7.52 -17.72 15.22
C GLU A 327 -6.42 -16.75 15.68
N ALA A 328 -6.62 -15.44 15.51
CA ALA A 328 -5.69 -14.42 15.98
C ALA A 328 -5.63 -14.38 17.51
N ALA A 329 -6.78 -14.45 18.18
CA ALA A 329 -6.84 -14.55 19.63
C ALA A 329 -6.10 -15.81 20.13
N PHE A 330 -6.31 -16.96 19.48
CA PHE A 330 -5.60 -18.20 19.79
C PHE A 330 -4.08 -18.05 19.61
N ARG A 331 -3.62 -17.51 18.48
CA ARG A 331 -2.19 -17.25 18.24
C ARG A 331 -1.60 -16.29 19.26
N ASN A 332 -2.31 -15.21 19.58
CA ASN A 332 -1.87 -14.21 20.56
C ASN A 332 -1.73 -14.80 21.96
N LYS A 333 -2.65 -15.67 22.38
CA LYS A 333 -2.57 -16.39 23.66
C LYS A 333 -1.31 -17.24 23.73
N TRP A 334 -1.07 -18.05 22.70
CA TRP A 334 0.13 -18.87 22.59
C TRP A 334 1.42 -18.05 22.58
N GLN A 335 1.44 -16.93 21.84
CA GLN A 335 2.60 -16.04 21.78
C GLN A 335 2.89 -15.40 23.15
N LYS A 336 1.86 -14.97 23.90
CA LYS A 336 2.02 -14.46 25.27
C LYS A 336 2.63 -15.50 26.20
N ARG A 337 2.19 -16.76 26.11
CA ARG A 337 2.73 -17.87 26.90
C ARG A 337 4.21 -18.14 26.58
N ILE A 338 4.57 -18.20 25.29
CA ILE A 338 5.99 -18.34 24.86
C ILE A 338 6.83 -17.18 25.39
N GLU A 339 6.32 -15.94 25.36
CA GLU A 339 7.03 -14.77 25.86
C GLU A 339 7.27 -14.82 27.37
N GLN A 340 6.37 -15.44 28.15
CA GLN A 340 6.59 -15.69 29.58
C GLN A 340 7.79 -16.64 29.79
N PHE A 341 7.84 -17.77 29.08
CA PHE A 341 9.00 -18.69 29.13
C PHE A 341 10.30 -18.01 28.66
N LYS A 342 10.23 -17.20 27.61
CA LYS A 342 11.39 -16.49 27.08
C LYS A 342 11.96 -15.50 28.10
N ARG A 343 11.08 -14.73 28.76
CA ARG A 343 11.48 -13.80 29.82
C ARG A 343 12.10 -14.54 31.00
N HIS A 344 11.46 -15.62 31.45
CA HIS A 344 11.97 -16.45 32.53
C HIS A 344 13.34 -17.04 32.19
N TYR A 345 13.51 -17.58 30.99
CA TYR A 345 14.79 -18.14 30.55
C TYR A 345 15.90 -17.09 30.52
N ALA A 346 15.60 -15.87 30.05
CA ALA A 346 16.56 -14.78 30.07
C ALA A 346 16.98 -14.38 31.50
N GLU A 347 16.06 -14.43 32.46
CA GLU A 347 16.34 -14.18 33.87
C GLU A 347 17.17 -15.31 34.48
N PHE A 348 16.80 -16.57 34.24
CA PHE A 348 17.56 -17.76 34.63
C PHE A 348 19.01 -17.74 34.11
N LEU A 349 19.21 -17.32 32.86
CA LEU A 349 20.54 -17.18 32.25
C LEU A 349 21.35 -16.06 32.90
N ARG A 350 20.71 -14.97 33.34
CA ARG A 350 21.39 -13.84 34.01
C ARG A 350 21.76 -14.15 35.45
N GLN A 351 20.96 -14.95 36.14
CA GLN A 351 21.17 -15.28 37.54
C GLN A 351 22.47 -16.06 37.74
N ASP A 352 23.36 -15.58 38.61
CA ASP A 352 24.65 -16.19 38.95
C ASP A 352 25.56 -16.50 37.74
N ARG A 353 25.34 -15.83 36.60
CA ARG A 353 25.98 -16.11 35.30
C ARG A 353 27.51 -16.01 35.32
N ASP A 354 28.05 -15.14 36.17
CA ASP A 354 29.50 -14.94 36.33
C ASP A 354 30.13 -15.95 37.28
N GLY A 355 29.34 -16.53 38.21
CA GLY A 355 29.78 -17.61 39.10
C GLY A 355 29.62 -19.00 38.48
N GLU A 356 28.65 -19.18 37.59
CA GLU A 356 28.31 -20.45 36.95
C GLU A 356 28.58 -20.39 35.44
N LEU A 357 29.86 -20.48 35.05
CA LEU A 357 30.30 -20.38 33.65
C LEU A 357 29.61 -21.38 32.70
N GLN A 358 29.09 -22.49 33.22
CA GLN A 358 28.31 -23.45 32.44
C GLN A 358 27.04 -22.82 31.82
N LYS A 359 26.45 -21.79 32.45
CA LYS A 359 25.28 -21.08 31.91
C LYS A 359 25.58 -20.34 30.60
N ARG A 360 26.82 -19.91 30.40
CA ARG A 360 27.26 -19.18 29.19
C ARG A 360 27.20 -20.04 27.93
N THR A 361 27.25 -21.36 28.08
CA THR A 361 27.21 -22.32 26.96
C THR A 361 25.87 -23.04 26.84
N LEU A 362 24.85 -22.62 27.59
CA LEU A 362 23.49 -23.16 27.44
C LEU A 362 22.88 -22.78 26.07
N PRO A 363 21.88 -23.52 25.59
CA PRO A 363 21.23 -23.27 24.31
C PRO A 363 20.60 -21.87 24.19
N SER A 364 20.41 -21.41 22.94
CA SER A 364 19.52 -20.29 22.64
C SER A 364 18.09 -20.59 23.15
N PHE A 365 17.23 -19.57 23.30
CA PHE A 365 15.84 -19.83 23.71
C PHE A 365 15.12 -20.76 22.73
N GLU A 366 15.32 -20.60 21.42
CA GLU A 366 14.66 -21.45 20.42
C GLU A 366 15.14 -22.91 20.46
N ASP A 367 16.43 -23.14 20.75
CA ASP A 367 16.99 -24.49 20.94
C ASP A 367 16.49 -25.13 22.24
N ALA A 368 16.53 -24.38 23.36
CA ALA A 368 15.98 -24.78 24.66
C ALA A 368 14.48 -25.13 24.55
N PHE A 369 13.72 -24.26 23.90
CA PHE A 369 12.28 -24.38 23.77
C PHE A 369 11.86 -25.58 22.92
N THR A 370 12.69 -26.03 21.98
CA THR A 370 12.38 -27.19 21.15
C THR A 370 12.22 -28.47 21.98
N ARG A 371 13.03 -28.64 23.03
CA ARG A 371 12.95 -29.80 23.93
C ARG A 371 11.83 -29.66 24.96
N ALA A 372 11.57 -28.42 25.40
CA ALA A 372 10.53 -28.12 26.37
C ALA A 372 9.14 -27.83 25.75
N ARG A 373 8.96 -27.99 24.43
CA ARG A 373 7.73 -27.64 23.71
C ARG A 373 6.48 -28.31 24.28
N HIS A 374 6.64 -29.52 24.82
CA HIS A 374 5.56 -30.29 25.44
C HIS A 374 5.00 -29.63 26.72
N LEU A 375 5.84 -28.91 27.48
CA LEU A 375 5.45 -28.16 28.68
C LEU A 375 4.55 -26.96 28.35
N VAL A 376 4.64 -26.43 27.12
CA VAL A 376 3.77 -25.34 26.66
C VAL A 376 2.43 -25.86 26.15
N SER A 377 2.38 -27.08 25.62
CA SER A 377 1.15 -27.69 25.09
C SER A 377 0.27 -28.40 26.11
N ALA A 378 0.71 -28.54 27.36
CA ALA A 378 0.04 -29.34 28.38
C ALA A 378 -1.16 -28.65 29.05
N THR A 379 -1.28 -27.32 28.94
CA THR A 379 -2.24 -26.51 29.70
C THR A 379 -3.02 -25.56 28.77
N GLU A 380 -4.22 -25.13 29.18
CA GLU A 380 -4.98 -24.10 28.46
C GLU A 380 -4.12 -22.84 28.24
N PRO A 381 -4.06 -22.28 27.01
CA PRO A 381 -3.14 -21.19 26.68
C PRO A 381 -3.46 -19.86 27.38
N ASP A 382 -4.62 -19.76 28.04
CA ASP A 382 -5.04 -18.59 28.82
C ASP A 382 -4.61 -18.66 30.29
N ALA A 383 -4.15 -19.81 30.79
CA ALA A 383 -3.63 -19.91 32.14
C ALA A 383 -2.22 -19.28 32.19
N ASP A 384 -1.98 -18.45 33.21
CA ASP A 384 -0.64 -17.97 33.53
C ASP A 384 0.31 -19.15 33.70
N VAL A 385 1.54 -19.03 33.18
CA VAL A 385 2.55 -20.07 33.35
C VAL A 385 2.86 -20.16 34.84
N THR A 386 2.74 -21.37 35.38
CA THR A 386 2.96 -21.61 36.82
C THR A 386 4.45 -21.74 37.13
N ASP A 387 4.86 -21.42 38.35
CA ASP A 387 6.26 -21.60 38.79
C ASP A 387 6.74 -23.05 38.58
N LYS A 388 5.85 -24.03 38.75
CA LYS A 388 6.16 -25.45 38.49
C LYS A 388 6.54 -25.71 37.03
N GLU A 389 5.85 -25.08 36.09
CA GLU A 389 6.14 -25.20 34.66
C GLU A 389 7.46 -24.51 34.30
N LEU A 390 7.77 -23.39 34.96
CA LEU A 390 9.05 -22.68 34.81
C LEU A 390 10.22 -23.50 35.36
N THR A 391 10.10 -24.08 36.55
CA THR A 391 11.12 -24.97 37.11
C THR A 391 11.29 -26.25 36.27
N ALA A 392 10.21 -26.82 35.75
CA ALA A 392 10.30 -27.97 34.83
C ALA A 392 10.99 -27.60 33.51
N PHE A 393 10.79 -26.37 33.03
CA PHE A 393 11.49 -25.84 31.87
C PHE A 393 13.00 -25.71 32.14
N GLU A 394 13.40 -25.14 33.27
CA GLU A 394 14.82 -25.05 33.67
C GLU A 394 15.48 -26.43 33.73
N ALA A 395 14.84 -27.40 34.39
CA ALA A 395 15.34 -28.77 34.49
C ALA A 395 15.51 -29.41 33.11
N ALA A 396 14.53 -29.25 32.21
CA ALA A 396 14.61 -29.76 30.84
C ALA A 396 15.74 -29.10 30.03
N VAL A 397 16.05 -27.82 30.27
CA VAL A 397 17.17 -27.14 29.62
C VAL A 397 18.51 -27.66 30.14
N LEU A 398 18.63 -27.86 31.45
CA LEU A 398 19.85 -28.40 32.06
C LEU A 398 20.12 -29.84 31.62
N ASP A 399 19.08 -30.70 31.56
CA ASP A 399 19.20 -32.07 31.05
C ASP A 399 19.65 -32.10 29.57
N TYR A 400 19.23 -31.12 28.77
CA TYR A 400 19.62 -30.99 27.37
C TYR A 400 20.99 -30.31 27.16
N ALA A 401 21.55 -29.69 28.20
CA ALA A 401 22.72 -28.83 28.06
C ALA A 401 23.95 -29.57 27.50
N ASP A 402 24.19 -30.80 27.96
CA ASP A 402 25.35 -31.58 27.52
C ASP A 402 25.19 -32.13 26.11
N GLU A 403 23.97 -32.54 25.74
CA GLU A 403 23.64 -32.90 24.35
C GLU A 403 23.83 -31.72 23.41
N TYR A 404 23.35 -30.53 23.80
CA TYR A 404 23.53 -29.31 23.02
C TYR A 404 25.01 -28.94 22.86
N ARG A 405 25.79 -28.95 23.94
CA ARG A 405 27.23 -28.70 23.89
C ARG A 405 27.95 -29.72 23.00
N ALA A 406 27.58 -30.99 23.07
CA ALA A 406 28.12 -32.02 22.18
C ALA A 406 27.78 -31.74 20.71
N GLN A 407 26.55 -31.33 20.40
CA GLN A 407 26.14 -30.95 19.05
C GLN A 407 26.94 -29.76 18.51
N VAL A 408 27.12 -28.71 19.33
CA VAL A 408 27.90 -27.53 18.96
C VAL A 408 29.36 -27.93 18.73
N ARG A 409 29.98 -28.68 19.65
CA ARG A 409 31.37 -29.16 19.50
C ARG A 409 31.56 -29.99 18.24
N ALA A 410 30.70 -30.97 17.99
CA ALA A 410 30.77 -31.81 16.80
C ALA A 410 30.69 -30.97 15.51
N SER A 411 29.79 -29.98 15.47
CA SER A 411 29.66 -29.06 14.32
C SER A 411 30.96 -28.26 14.08
N LEU A 412 31.61 -27.80 15.15
CA LEU A 412 32.85 -27.02 15.05
C LEU A 412 34.08 -27.88 14.75
N VAL A 413 34.16 -29.09 15.30
CA VAL A 413 35.21 -30.07 14.98
C VAL A 413 35.18 -30.44 13.50
N GLU A 414 33.99 -30.65 12.94
CA GLU A 414 33.83 -30.94 11.52
C GLU A 414 34.41 -29.82 10.65
N LEU A 415 34.22 -28.54 11.02
CA LEU A 415 34.80 -27.40 10.31
C LEU A 415 36.34 -27.38 10.36
N VAL A 416 36.93 -27.73 11.51
CA VAL A 416 38.40 -27.81 11.67
C VAL A 416 38.97 -28.94 10.81
N GLN A 417 38.36 -30.13 10.87
CA GLN A 417 38.80 -31.30 10.10
C GLN A 417 38.66 -31.11 8.59
N GLN A 418 37.63 -30.40 8.13
CA GLN A 418 37.46 -30.07 6.70
C GLN A 418 38.50 -29.06 6.18
N ALA A 419 39.15 -28.30 7.07
CA ALA A 419 40.15 -27.31 6.72
C ALA A 419 41.60 -27.83 6.73
N GLU A 420 41.87 -28.98 7.37
CA GLU A 420 43.18 -29.64 7.28
C GLU A 420 43.42 -30.17 5.85
N PRO A 421 44.58 -29.90 5.23
CA PRO A 421 44.82 -30.29 3.85
C PRO A 421 44.87 -31.82 3.70
N LEU A 422 44.06 -32.33 2.77
CA LEU A 422 44.12 -33.67 2.19
C LEU A 422 45.49 -33.91 1.51
N ASP A 423 46.54 -34.16 2.28
CA ASP A 423 47.85 -34.61 1.77
C ASP A 423 48.04 -36.12 2.03
N ALA A 424 47.38 -36.94 1.22
CA ALA A 424 47.73 -38.34 0.99
C ALA A 424 47.41 -38.78 -0.45
N ALA A 425 48.39 -38.58 -1.34
CA ALA A 425 48.75 -39.34 -2.55
C ALA A 425 47.67 -39.87 -3.55
N GLN A 426 47.60 -39.17 -4.71
CA GLN A 426 47.65 -39.65 -6.13
C GLN A 426 46.53 -40.53 -6.75
N PRO A 427 46.41 -40.62 -8.12
CA PRO A 427 46.77 -39.68 -9.18
C PRO A 427 45.61 -39.33 -10.15
N SER A 428 45.86 -38.27 -10.93
CA SER A 428 45.10 -37.72 -12.06
C SER A 428 44.25 -38.68 -12.91
N GLN A 429 43.00 -38.30 -13.18
CA GLN A 429 42.42 -38.42 -14.52
C GLN A 429 41.59 -37.17 -14.90
N LYS A 430 41.87 -36.69 -16.11
CA LYS A 430 41.36 -35.48 -16.75
C LYS A 430 39.83 -35.45 -16.85
N ALA A 431 39.28 -34.27 -16.61
CA ALA A 431 37.90 -33.94 -16.95
C ALA A 431 37.61 -34.16 -18.45
N LYS A 432 36.47 -34.79 -18.75
CA LYS A 432 35.77 -34.57 -20.02
C LYS A 432 34.27 -34.43 -19.77
N ARG A 433 33.78 -33.20 -19.93
CA ARG A 433 32.35 -32.88 -20.08
C ARG A 433 31.80 -33.69 -21.26
N THR A 434 30.62 -34.30 -21.12
CA THR A 434 29.55 -34.25 -22.14
C THR A 434 28.22 -34.75 -21.54
N ALA A 435 27.16 -34.29 -22.19
CA ALA A 435 25.78 -34.31 -21.74
C ALA A 435 25.02 -35.60 -22.09
N SER A 436 23.82 -35.66 -21.50
CA SER A 436 22.60 -36.31 -21.99
C SER A 436 22.42 -37.82 -21.77
N GLY A 437 21.21 -38.15 -21.30
CA GLY A 437 20.39 -39.14 -21.99
C GLY A 437 20.15 -40.49 -21.31
N THR A 438 18.95 -40.59 -20.72
CA THR A 438 18.02 -41.74 -20.81
C THR A 438 18.29 -43.07 -20.08
N LYS A 439 17.28 -43.44 -19.25
CA LYS A 439 16.64 -44.76 -19.02
C LYS A 439 17.49 -46.03 -19.28
N ASP A 440 17.59 -46.92 -18.29
CA ASP A 440 16.68 -48.08 -18.16
C ASP A 440 16.88 -48.87 -16.85
N LYS A 441 15.90 -49.73 -16.59
CA LYS A 441 15.60 -50.64 -15.47
C LYS A 441 16.69 -51.66 -15.10
N GLY A 442 16.62 -52.13 -13.86
CA GLY A 442 16.96 -53.53 -13.51
C GLY A 442 17.49 -53.70 -12.08
N LYS A 443 16.65 -54.01 -11.09
CA LYS A 443 16.26 -55.37 -10.63
C LYS A 443 17.22 -55.96 -9.57
N ARG A 444 16.69 -55.96 -8.33
CA ARG A 444 16.91 -56.88 -7.19
C ARG A 444 17.88 -58.06 -7.39
N LYS A 445 18.71 -58.31 -6.37
CA LYS A 445 18.91 -59.62 -5.69
C LYS A 445 19.75 -59.40 -4.42
N THR A 446 19.14 -59.48 -3.24
CA THR A 446 19.14 -60.64 -2.30
C THR A 446 20.50 -60.95 -1.68
N SER A 447 20.52 -60.80 -0.35
CA SER A 447 21.50 -61.22 0.65
C SER A 447 21.96 -62.67 0.49
N PRO A 448 23.05 -63.06 1.17
CA PRO A 448 22.82 -63.90 2.35
C PRO A 448 23.68 -63.54 3.57
N SER A 449 23.08 -63.86 4.71
CA SER A 449 23.65 -63.94 6.05
C SER A 449 24.93 -64.77 6.13
N ASN A 450 25.84 -64.40 7.02
CA ASN A 450 26.49 -65.36 7.92
C ASN A 450 26.83 -64.67 9.24
N ASN A 451 26.38 -65.29 10.32
CA ASN A 451 26.75 -64.98 11.69
C ASN A 451 28.19 -65.44 11.94
N SER A 452 28.98 -64.62 12.62
CA SER A 452 29.93 -65.09 13.61
C SER A 452 30.18 -63.97 14.61
N GLU A 453 29.91 -64.29 15.86
CA GLU A 453 30.29 -63.53 17.04
C GLU A 453 31.77 -63.16 16.96
N ASP A 454 32.08 -61.86 17.05
CA ASP A 454 33.33 -61.45 17.68
C ASP A 454 33.11 -60.14 18.41
N SER A 455 33.28 -60.22 19.72
CA SER A 455 33.18 -59.13 20.67
C SER A 455 34.33 -58.15 20.45
N ALA A 456 34.08 -57.11 19.64
CA ALA A 456 34.90 -55.91 19.60
C ALA A 456 34.17 -54.79 20.36
N LYS A 457 34.79 -54.36 21.47
CA LYS A 457 34.43 -53.11 22.15
C LYS A 457 34.65 -51.96 21.16
N GLU A 458 33.57 -51.38 20.65
CA GLU A 458 33.65 -50.09 19.96
C GLU A 458 33.93 -49.00 21.01
N GLU A 459 35.12 -48.43 20.92
CA GLU A 459 35.58 -47.28 21.69
C GLU A 459 34.67 -46.08 21.37
N GLY A 460 34.12 -45.44 22.40
CA GLY A 460 33.27 -44.26 22.24
C GLY A 460 34.01 -43.09 21.57
N PRO A 461 33.28 -42.10 21.02
CA PRO A 461 33.88 -40.90 20.45
C PRO A 461 34.82 -40.27 21.49
N ASN A 462 36.07 -40.03 21.08
CA ASN A 462 37.11 -39.54 21.96
C ASN A 462 36.88 -38.05 22.26
N VAL A 463 35.98 -37.76 23.21
CA VAL A 463 35.61 -36.42 23.66
C VAL A 463 36.84 -35.60 24.09
N GLU A 464 37.87 -36.26 24.64
CA GLU A 464 39.14 -35.63 24.99
C GLU A 464 39.91 -35.14 23.75
N ALA A 465 39.94 -35.93 22.67
CA ALA A 465 40.57 -35.53 21.42
C ALA A 465 39.80 -34.39 20.71
N GLU A 466 38.47 -34.41 20.75
CA GLU A 466 37.64 -33.32 20.21
C GLU A 466 37.86 -32.01 20.99
N CYS A 467 37.88 -32.08 22.32
CA CYS A 467 38.20 -30.93 23.16
C CYS A 467 39.61 -30.41 22.88
N ALA A 468 40.61 -31.29 22.80
CA ALA A 468 41.99 -30.90 22.49
C ALA A 468 42.11 -30.23 21.12
N LEU A 469 41.36 -30.70 20.12
CA LEU A 469 41.31 -30.08 18.80
C LEU A 469 40.70 -28.68 18.84
N LEU A 470 39.58 -28.50 19.57
CA LEU A 470 38.94 -27.19 19.72
C LEU A 470 39.73 -26.21 20.61
N ASP A 471 40.68 -26.71 21.39
CA ASP A 471 41.54 -25.93 22.28
C ASP A 471 42.86 -25.47 21.62
N ALA A 472 43.13 -25.96 20.41
CA ALA A 472 44.27 -25.56 19.58
C ALA A 472 44.14 -24.10 19.09
N HIS A 473 45.27 -23.41 18.92
CA HIS A 473 45.31 -21.99 18.51
C HIS A 473 44.68 -21.69 17.15
N THR A 474 44.57 -22.70 16.29
CA THR A 474 43.98 -22.60 14.95
C THR A 474 42.47 -22.78 14.95
N SER A 475 41.88 -23.21 16.07
CA SER A 475 40.46 -23.56 16.19
C SER A 475 39.62 -22.36 16.63
N LEU A 476 39.66 -21.29 15.82
CA LEU A 476 38.83 -20.10 15.98
C LEU A 476 37.71 -20.08 14.95
N PHE A 477 36.56 -19.51 15.33
CA PHE A 477 35.34 -19.53 14.54
C PHE A 477 34.71 -18.14 14.44
N THR A 478 34.05 -17.84 13.32
CA THR A 478 33.19 -16.66 13.14
C THR A 478 31.75 -17.08 12.93
N CYS A 479 30.81 -16.19 13.22
CA CYS A 479 29.40 -16.48 12.97
C CYS A 479 29.12 -16.38 11.46
N ALA A 480 28.46 -17.39 10.90
CA ALA A 480 28.09 -17.42 9.48
C ALA A 480 27.04 -16.36 9.13
N TRP A 481 26.27 -15.91 10.14
CA TRP A 481 25.21 -14.92 10.01
C TRP A 481 25.79 -13.50 10.11
N LYS A 482 26.65 -13.13 9.14
CA LYS A 482 27.36 -11.84 9.03
C LYS A 482 26.42 -10.64 8.78
N PHE A 483 25.33 -10.54 9.54
CA PHE A 483 24.36 -9.45 9.48
C PHE A 483 24.97 -8.13 9.95
N ALA A 484 24.62 -7.03 9.28
CA ALA A 484 25.12 -5.70 9.62
C ALA A 484 24.66 -5.18 11.00
N TYR A 485 23.66 -5.82 11.62
CA TYR A 485 23.07 -5.38 12.88
C TYR A 485 23.83 -5.83 14.13
N PHE A 486 24.66 -6.87 14.04
CA PHE A 486 25.39 -7.43 15.18
C PHE A 486 26.90 -7.45 14.88
N PRO A 487 27.65 -6.39 15.25
CA PRO A 487 29.08 -6.28 14.96
C PRO A 487 29.89 -7.49 15.44
N ALA A 488 29.52 -8.04 16.60
CA ALA A 488 30.17 -9.20 17.20
C ALA A 488 30.10 -10.46 16.32
N CYS A 489 29.17 -10.60 15.37
CA CYS A 489 29.12 -11.78 14.49
C CYS A 489 30.40 -11.95 13.64
N ARG A 490 31.15 -10.87 13.40
CA ARG A 490 32.37 -10.89 12.58
C ARG A 490 33.62 -11.28 13.35
N ASP A 491 33.54 -11.28 14.67
CA ASP A 491 34.69 -11.48 15.54
C ASP A 491 35.03 -12.97 15.68
N ALA A 492 36.34 -13.28 15.71
CA ALA A 492 36.80 -14.62 16.00
C ALA A 492 36.53 -15.01 17.45
N LYS A 493 36.06 -16.24 17.62
CA LYS A 493 35.65 -16.82 18.88
C LYS A 493 36.21 -18.22 19.00
N SER A 494 36.62 -18.58 20.20
CA SER A 494 36.82 -19.99 20.53
C SER A 494 35.47 -20.69 20.71
N TYR A 495 35.44 -22.02 20.83
CA TYR A 495 34.20 -22.78 20.94
C TYR A 495 33.23 -22.24 22.02
N PRO A 496 33.63 -22.04 23.29
CA PRO A 496 32.67 -21.59 24.31
C PRO A 496 32.18 -20.16 24.08
N ASP A 497 33.01 -19.29 23.47
CA ASP A 497 32.61 -17.92 23.11
C ASP A 497 31.60 -17.95 21.95
N MET A 498 31.74 -18.90 21.02
CA MET A 498 30.79 -19.07 19.93
C MET A 498 29.42 -19.54 20.46
N ALA A 499 29.41 -20.49 21.40
CA ALA A 499 28.19 -20.93 22.05
C ALA A 499 27.49 -19.78 22.82
N GLU A 500 28.26 -18.97 23.57
CA GLU A 500 27.74 -17.83 24.31
C GLU A 500 27.25 -16.70 23.38
N HIS A 501 27.99 -16.41 22.30
CA HIS A 501 27.57 -15.47 21.26
C HIS A 501 26.24 -15.89 20.64
N TRP A 502 26.09 -17.17 20.29
CA TRP A 502 24.87 -17.69 19.69
C TRP A 502 23.68 -17.62 20.65
N GLN A 503 23.90 -17.94 21.92
CA GLN A 503 22.90 -17.78 22.98
C GLN A 503 22.41 -16.33 23.08
N HIS A 504 23.31 -15.35 22.98
CA HIS A 504 23.02 -13.93 23.17
C HIS A 504 22.43 -13.26 21.92
N GLU A 505 23.16 -13.29 20.80
CA GLU A 505 22.85 -12.54 19.57
C GLU A 505 21.85 -13.27 18.67
N HIS A 506 21.73 -14.59 18.83
CA HIS A 506 20.87 -15.45 18.02
C HIS A 506 19.84 -16.20 18.85
N HIS A 507 19.36 -15.60 19.95
CA HIS A 507 18.39 -16.19 20.88
C HIS A 507 17.09 -16.71 20.24
N SER A 508 16.78 -16.28 19.01
CA SER A 508 15.56 -16.63 18.25
C SER A 508 15.83 -17.60 17.10
N SER A 509 17.04 -18.15 17.01
CA SER A 509 17.49 -19.02 15.93
C SER A 509 18.11 -20.30 16.48
N ARG A 510 17.98 -21.39 15.74
CA ARG A 510 18.50 -22.71 16.13
C ARG A 510 19.94 -22.89 15.69
N TRP A 511 20.75 -23.51 16.52
CA TRP A 511 22.08 -23.93 16.12
C TRP A 511 22.02 -24.99 15.01
N SER A 512 22.91 -24.87 14.03
CA SER A 512 23.10 -25.81 12.93
C SER A 512 24.58 -25.88 12.53
N SER A 513 24.97 -26.85 11.71
CA SER A 513 26.34 -26.93 11.18
C SER A 513 26.72 -25.71 10.32
N GLU A 514 25.74 -24.99 9.77
CA GLU A 514 25.94 -23.76 9.00
C GLU A 514 25.97 -22.49 9.88
N SER A 515 25.88 -22.61 11.21
CA SER A 515 25.85 -21.47 12.13
C SER A 515 27.21 -20.79 12.31
N ALA A 516 28.31 -21.49 12.03
CA ALA A 516 29.67 -21.01 12.20
C ALA A 516 30.55 -21.31 10.98
N GLU A 517 31.61 -20.54 10.84
CA GLU A 517 32.66 -20.72 9.85
C GLU A 517 34.03 -20.73 10.54
N LEU A 518 35.00 -21.50 10.03
CA LEU A 518 36.37 -21.43 10.52
C LEU A 518 36.95 -20.03 10.24
N ALA A 519 37.52 -19.40 11.26
CA ALA A 519 38.03 -18.04 11.18
C ALA A 519 39.42 -18.02 10.54
N LEU A 520 39.60 -17.20 9.50
CA LEU A 520 40.90 -16.99 8.87
C LEU A 520 41.71 -15.96 9.69
N HIS A 521 42.67 -16.44 10.49
CA HIS A 521 43.59 -15.60 11.25
C HIS A 521 45.06 -15.99 11.01
N GLU A 522 45.95 -15.02 11.23
CA GLU A 522 47.40 -15.25 11.25
C GLU A 522 47.74 -16.29 12.34
N PRO A 523 48.37 -17.44 12.02
CA PRO A 523 48.64 -18.51 12.98
C PRO A 523 49.51 -18.09 14.17
N THR A 524 50.25 -16.98 14.04
CA THR A 524 51.13 -16.40 15.07
C THR A 524 50.40 -15.48 16.04
N LEU A 525 49.15 -15.11 15.75
CA LEU A 525 48.43 -14.07 16.48
C LEU A 525 47.93 -14.53 17.86
N VAL A 526 47.46 -15.77 17.97
CA VAL A 526 47.06 -16.37 19.25
C VAL A 526 48.27 -16.64 20.16
N PRO A 527 49.40 -17.22 19.67
CA PRO A 527 50.64 -17.28 20.43
C PRO A 527 51.13 -15.91 20.93
N ALA A 528 51.06 -14.88 20.08
CA ALA A 528 51.45 -13.52 20.46
C ALA A 528 50.52 -12.93 21.54
N LEU A 529 49.22 -13.20 21.46
CA LEU A 529 48.28 -12.84 22.52
C LEU A 529 48.61 -13.56 23.84
N ALA A 530 48.97 -14.85 23.80
CA ALA A 530 49.39 -15.58 25.00
C ALA A 530 50.60 -14.90 25.67
N VAL A 531 51.65 -14.57 24.90
CA VAL A 531 52.83 -13.86 25.41
C VAL A 531 52.47 -12.46 25.92
N ALA A 532 51.57 -11.75 25.24
CA ALA A 532 51.08 -10.45 25.66
C ALA A 532 50.35 -10.50 27.01
N LEU A 533 49.74 -11.63 27.35
CA LEU A 533 49.08 -11.89 28.64
C LEU A 533 50.01 -12.54 29.67
N GLY A 534 51.31 -12.68 29.39
CA GLY A 534 52.29 -13.28 30.31
C GLY A 534 52.28 -14.81 30.34
N LEU A 535 51.59 -15.45 29.40
CA LEU A 535 51.56 -16.90 29.22
C LEU A 535 52.66 -17.37 28.26
N ARG A 536 52.89 -18.69 28.19
CA ARG A 536 53.84 -19.28 27.23
C ARG A 536 53.24 -19.27 25.82
N GLU A 537 54.08 -19.20 24.79
CA GLU A 537 53.63 -19.22 23.38
C GLU A 537 52.76 -20.44 23.01
N ASN A 538 52.93 -21.56 23.71
CA ASN A 538 52.19 -22.80 23.48
C ASN A 538 50.97 -22.98 24.41
N SER A 539 50.55 -21.95 25.14
CA SER A 539 49.43 -22.04 26.10
C SER A 539 48.11 -22.17 25.36
N THR A 540 47.28 -23.14 25.71
CA THR A 540 46.01 -23.47 25.04
C THR A 540 45.00 -22.32 25.03
N LEU A 541 43.97 -22.40 24.16
CA LEU A 541 42.89 -21.41 24.15
C LEU A 541 42.17 -21.35 25.51
N SER A 542 42.03 -22.47 26.20
CA SER A 542 41.43 -22.55 27.54
C SER A 542 42.27 -21.82 28.59
N GLU A 543 43.59 -22.03 28.62
CA GLU A 543 44.51 -21.29 29.52
C GLU A 543 44.45 -19.77 29.27
N ILE A 544 44.40 -19.36 27.99
CA ILE A 544 44.25 -17.95 27.62
C ILE A 544 42.90 -17.40 28.12
N ARG A 545 41.81 -18.16 27.94
CA ARG A 545 40.47 -17.76 28.39
C ARG A 545 40.37 -17.67 29.91
N GLU A 546 40.97 -18.58 30.66
CA GLU A 546 40.97 -18.54 32.12
C GLU A 546 41.59 -17.24 32.64
N VAL A 547 42.69 -16.78 32.02
CA VAL A 547 43.29 -15.48 32.34
C VAL A 547 42.35 -14.33 32.00
N ILE A 548 41.69 -14.37 30.84
CA ILE A 548 40.72 -13.33 30.43
C ILE A 548 39.52 -13.24 31.38
N HIS A 549 39.09 -14.37 31.94
CA HIS A 549 37.88 -14.46 32.76
C HIS A 549 38.15 -14.31 34.27
N SER A 550 39.40 -14.46 34.72
CA SER A 550 39.79 -14.35 36.13
C SER A 550 39.98 -12.90 36.62
N GLY A 551 39.99 -11.89 35.73
CA GLY A 551 40.09 -10.47 36.08
C GLY A 551 40.42 -9.55 34.88
N ARG A 552 40.67 -8.25 35.13
CA ARG A 552 41.14 -7.31 34.10
C ARG A 552 42.50 -7.78 33.57
N PRO A 553 42.63 -8.21 32.30
CA PRO A 553 43.91 -8.67 31.80
C PRO A 553 44.89 -7.51 31.66
N GLU A 554 46.04 -7.61 32.33
CA GLU A 554 47.16 -6.68 32.15
C GLU A 554 48.02 -7.17 30.99
N CYS A 555 48.06 -6.38 29.91
CA CYS A 555 48.96 -6.66 28.80
C CYS A 555 50.39 -6.29 29.20
N THR A 556 51.40 -7.06 28.75
CA THR A 556 52.82 -6.77 28.98
C THR A 556 53.28 -5.43 28.41
N CYS A 557 52.48 -4.77 27.55
CA CYS A 557 52.69 -3.39 27.10
C CYS A 557 52.27 -2.31 28.14
N GLY A 558 51.68 -2.71 29.27
CA GLY A 558 51.20 -1.83 30.34
C GLY A 558 49.81 -1.24 30.13
N LEU A 559 49.07 -1.69 29.10
CA LEU A 559 47.69 -1.24 28.86
C LEU A 559 46.71 -2.05 29.71
N GLU A 560 45.96 -1.38 30.58
CA GLU A 560 44.75 -1.95 31.18
C GLU A 560 43.65 -2.05 30.12
N LEU A 561 43.15 -3.26 29.91
CA LEU A 561 42.10 -3.54 28.93
C LEU A 561 40.75 -3.47 29.64
N HIS A 562 40.03 -2.35 29.47
CA HIS A 562 38.71 -2.12 30.07
C HIS A 562 37.62 -2.96 29.36
N LEU A 563 37.54 -4.25 29.69
CA LEU A 563 36.60 -5.21 29.12
C LEU A 563 35.19 -5.15 29.76
N GLU A 564 35.00 -4.35 30.80
CA GLU A 564 33.74 -4.21 31.55
C GLU A 564 32.58 -3.63 30.72
N THR A 565 32.86 -3.05 29.55
CA THR A 565 31.88 -2.38 28.69
C THR A 565 31.27 -3.28 27.61
N ILE A 566 31.66 -4.55 27.55
CA ILE A 566 31.28 -5.50 26.50
C ILE A 566 30.97 -6.89 27.06
N GLN A 567 30.26 -7.69 26.25
CA GLN A 567 29.92 -9.05 26.61
C GLN A 567 31.18 -9.93 26.73
N PRO A 568 31.21 -10.91 27.66
CA PRO A 568 32.38 -11.75 27.88
C PRO A 568 32.87 -12.51 26.64
N TYR A 569 31.98 -13.00 25.78
CA TYR A 569 32.35 -13.67 24.52
C TYR A 569 33.06 -12.74 23.51
N GLU A 570 33.02 -11.42 23.70
CA GLU A 570 33.75 -10.45 22.87
C GLU A 570 35.16 -10.16 23.39
N HIS A 571 35.47 -10.54 24.65
CA HIS A 571 36.74 -10.21 25.31
C HIS A 571 37.93 -10.76 24.52
N PHE A 572 37.85 -12.03 24.11
CA PHE A 572 38.90 -12.68 23.33
C PHE A 572 39.18 -11.94 22.02
N ALA A 573 38.15 -11.63 21.24
CA ALA A 573 38.31 -10.96 19.95
C ALA A 573 38.92 -9.56 20.07
N LYS A 574 38.51 -8.79 21.09
CA LYS A 574 39.09 -7.46 21.34
C LYS A 574 40.56 -7.53 21.69
N LEU A 575 40.95 -8.52 22.50
CA LEU A 575 42.34 -8.75 22.87
C LEU A 575 43.17 -9.24 21.69
N LEU A 576 42.59 -10.10 20.85
CA LEU A 576 43.21 -10.56 19.60
C LEU A 576 43.49 -9.39 18.64
N ALA A 577 42.53 -8.46 18.50
CA ALA A 577 42.70 -7.25 17.70
C ALA A 577 43.77 -6.31 18.29
N HIS A 578 43.84 -6.20 19.62
CA HIS A 578 44.91 -5.46 20.31
C HIS A 578 46.30 -6.06 20.02
N ALA A 579 46.43 -7.39 20.12
CA ALA A 579 47.67 -8.11 19.84
C ALA A 579 48.12 -7.96 18.37
N ASP A 580 47.20 -7.95 17.40
CA ASP A 580 47.52 -7.73 15.98
C ASP A 580 48.09 -6.32 15.75
N GLY A 581 47.49 -5.31 16.38
CA GLY A 581 47.98 -3.93 16.35
C GLY A 581 49.37 -3.77 16.97
N PHE A 582 49.66 -4.50 18.05
CA PHE A 582 50.97 -4.52 18.70
C PHE A 582 52.03 -5.20 17.82
N ASN A 583 51.73 -6.37 17.23
CA ASN A 583 52.64 -7.12 16.35
C ASN A 583 53.05 -6.35 15.09
N ARG A 584 52.18 -5.49 14.55
CA ARG A 584 52.46 -4.69 13.35
C ARG A 584 53.36 -3.47 13.61
N GLY A 585 53.95 -3.34 14.80
CA GLY A 585 54.91 -2.27 15.11
C GLY A 585 54.29 -0.88 15.19
N ALA A 586 53.00 -0.78 15.46
CA ALA A 586 52.35 0.51 15.70
C ALA A 586 52.78 1.03 17.08
N LEU A 587 53.93 1.71 17.14
CA LEU A 587 54.21 2.66 18.22
C LEU A 587 53.04 3.62 18.30
N HIS A 588 52.31 3.54 19.42
CA HIS A 588 51.31 4.46 19.93
C HIS A 588 51.41 5.86 19.28
N ARG A 589 50.58 6.10 18.27
CA ARG A 589 50.09 7.46 18.01
C ARG A 589 48.61 7.41 17.71
N SER A 590 47.91 8.01 18.67
CA SER A 590 46.69 8.81 18.53
C SER A 590 45.37 8.14 18.94
N ARG A 591 44.75 8.84 19.90
CA ARG A 591 43.31 9.04 20.10
C ARG A 591 42.56 7.98 20.93
N ILE A 592 42.69 8.16 22.24
CA ILE A 592 41.49 8.44 23.03
C ILE A 592 40.80 9.64 22.38
N ILE A 593 39.87 9.39 21.46
CA ILE A 593 38.71 10.27 21.34
C ILE A 593 37.71 9.69 22.30
N SER A 594 37.53 10.37 23.42
CA SER A 594 36.32 10.28 24.22
C SER A 594 35.14 10.57 23.28
N PRO A 595 34.14 9.69 23.11
CA PRO A 595 32.81 10.14 22.78
C PRO A 595 32.19 10.69 24.08
N SER A 596 32.68 11.86 24.48
CA SER A 596 32.07 12.71 25.49
C SER A 596 31.97 14.09 24.88
N SER A 597 31.04 14.22 23.93
CA SER A 597 30.49 15.42 23.28
C SER A 597 30.32 15.14 21.79
N LEU A 598 29.13 15.43 21.26
CA LEU A 598 28.69 15.24 19.87
C LEU A 598 28.22 13.81 19.51
N PHE A 599 27.21 13.31 20.22
CA PHE A 599 25.95 12.81 19.64
C PHE A 599 24.98 12.43 20.79
N VAL A 600 24.79 13.37 21.71
CA VAL A 600 23.60 13.45 22.57
C VAL A 600 23.01 14.82 22.28
N ASP A 601 22.36 14.96 21.12
CA ASP A 601 21.43 16.08 20.88
C ASP A 601 20.49 15.90 19.67
N GLU A 602 20.40 14.70 19.08
CA GLU A 602 19.47 14.47 17.96
C GLU A 602 18.75 13.12 17.99
N TYR A 603 18.45 12.61 19.20
CA TYR A 603 17.43 11.55 19.37
C TYR A 603 16.46 11.77 20.54
N GLU A 604 16.64 12.81 21.36
CA GLU A 604 15.65 13.27 22.36
C GLU A 604 14.70 14.38 21.86
N LYS A 605 14.81 14.80 20.58
CA LYS A 605 13.85 15.71 19.94
C LYS A 605 12.80 15.04 19.05
N LEU A 606 12.78 13.70 18.96
CA LEU A 606 11.73 12.95 18.26
C LEU A 606 10.92 12.00 19.15
N ALA A 607 11.17 11.98 20.46
CA ALA A 607 10.35 11.24 21.44
C ALA A 607 9.59 12.15 22.43
N GLY A 608 9.50 13.46 22.14
CA GLY A 608 8.88 14.47 22.99
C GLY A 608 7.71 15.21 22.36
N MET A 609 6.80 14.52 21.65
CA MET A 609 5.50 15.07 21.24
C MET A 609 4.46 13.96 21.03
N VAL A 610 3.92 13.38 22.10
CA VAL A 610 2.49 13.01 22.20
C VAL A 610 2.09 13.06 23.69
N SER A 611 1.30 14.07 24.05
CA SER A 611 0.68 14.21 25.37
C SER A 611 -0.30 13.07 25.68
N PRO A 612 -0.49 12.71 26.96
CA PRO A 612 -1.58 11.81 27.36
C PRO A 612 -2.95 12.52 27.17
N PRO A 613 -4.00 11.82 26.70
CA PRO A 613 -5.34 12.40 26.66
C PRO A 613 -5.88 12.55 28.08
N ALA A 614 -6.28 13.77 28.40
CA ALA A 614 -6.94 14.14 29.64
C ALA A 614 -8.28 13.40 29.80
N LEU A 615 -8.46 12.80 30.98
CA LEU A 615 -9.73 12.32 31.49
C LEU A 615 -10.73 13.49 31.60
N MET A 616 -11.69 13.57 30.68
CA MET A 616 -12.89 14.40 30.88
C MET A 616 -13.83 13.71 31.86
N LYS A 617 -13.92 14.30 33.06
CA LYS A 617 -15.00 14.05 34.02
C LYS A 617 -16.30 14.66 33.51
N THR A 618 -17.37 13.90 33.69
CA THR A 618 -18.79 14.22 33.44
C THR A 618 -19.25 15.53 34.10
N PRO A 619 -20.14 16.31 33.47
CA PRO A 619 -20.83 17.40 34.14
C PRO A 619 -22.11 16.89 34.82
N THR A 620 -22.17 17.06 36.13
CA THR A 620 -23.41 16.97 36.92
C THR A 620 -24.16 18.29 36.83
N HIS A 621 -25.42 18.22 36.38
CA HIS A 621 -26.43 19.26 36.57
C HIS A 621 -26.72 19.47 38.06
N THR A 622 -26.77 20.73 38.51
CA THR A 622 -27.71 21.16 39.55
C THR A 622 -28.03 22.65 39.41
N GLU A 623 -29.31 22.95 39.59
CA GLU A 623 -30.01 24.23 39.51
C GLU A 623 -29.57 25.25 40.57
N ALA A 624 -29.78 26.55 40.30
CA ALA A 624 -30.69 27.45 41.04
C ALA A 624 -30.24 28.93 41.10
N SER A 625 -31.18 29.80 40.72
CA SER A 625 -31.46 31.15 41.26
C SER A 625 -30.42 32.26 41.15
N ILE A 626 -30.67 33.28 40.31
CA ILE A 626 -31.39 34.55 40.60
C ILE A 626 -31.70 35.23 39.27
#